data_AF-A0A1C4SLW5-F1
#
_entry.id   AF-A0A1C4SLW5-F1
#
_cell.length_a   1.000
_cell.length_b   1.000
_cell.length_c   1.000
_cell.angle_alpha   90.00
_cell.angle_beta   90.00
_cell.angle_gamma   90.00
#
_symmetry.space_group_name_H-M   'P 1'
#
loop_
_entity.id
_entity.type
_entity.pdbx_description
1 polymer ?
#
loop_
_entity_poly.entity_id
_entity_poly.type
_entity_poly.pdbx_seq_one_letter_code
_entity_poly.pdbx_strand_id
1 'polypeptide(L)'
;MALLGGMEVGVPPGRGRPLRLLLVPTVPLPDDLRAALTDQLQATAPSRAWPQVERLIENYRGATPTAAPILRDDADAAAYAAYRMPATYAAVRAALDALRDRAGAWTPATHLDLGGGTGAATWAVAEAWSDAPAAHSSTVLDWSASALDLGRRLAAHADAPAVRAAAWTRAPLTGGPRLPASDLVTVSYLIGELTPADRAALLDAATAATAGALVVVEPGTPDGYARIIEARDRLIAAGLTVLAPCPHDAACPVTGDDWCHFAARVPRTSLHRQMKGGTLAYEDEKFSYVAAVRPAAVPAAPAGSRVVRHPQIRKGLVLLDLCTRDSGLTRATVTKRHGPLYRAARDTDWGDEWPPSPAFPPPGA
;
A
#
# COMPACT_ATOMS: atom_id res chain seq x y z
N MET A 1 11.40 -35.78 -58.39
CA MET A 1 12.36 -35.03 -57.54
C MET A 1 11.69 -34.78 -56.20
N ALA A 2 12.32 -35.28 -55.11
CA ALA A 2 12.13 -34.97 -53.68
C ALA A 2 10.69 -35.10 -53.11
N LEU A 3 10.30 -36.16 -52.37
CA LEU A 3 10.66 -36.51 -50.99
C LEU A 3 10.68 -35.32 -50.02
N LEU A 4 9.64 -35.15 -49.20
CA LEU A 4 9.74 -34.66 -47.82
C LEU A 4 8.59 -35.25 -46.98
N GLY A 5 8.93 -36.19 -46.10
CA GLY A 5 8.06 -36.71 -45.05
C GLY A 5 7.99 -35.73 -43.88
N GLY A 6 6.78 -35.47 -43.41
CA GLY A 6 6.53 -34.73 -42.17
C GLY A 6 6.77 -35.63 -40.96
N MET A 7 7.87 -35.38 -40.24
CA MET A 7 8.05 -35.85 -38.88
C MET A 7 7.34 -34.88 -37.92
N GLU A 8 6.21 -35.31 -37.35
CA GLU A 8 5.66 -34.69 -36.15
C GLU A 8 6.59 -34.97 -34.97
N VAL A 9 7.31 -33.94 -34.50
CA VAL A 9 8.05 -33.99 -33.25
C VAL A 9 7.08 -33.64 -32.13
N GLY A 10 6.57 -34.66 -31.46
CA GLY A 10 5.78 -34.52 -30.24
C GLY A 10 6.59 -33.85 -29.13
N VAL A 11 6.18 -32.64 -28.74
CA VAL A 11 6.64 -31.99 -27.51
C VAL A 11 5.97 -32.69 -26.33
N PRO A 12 6.70 -33.30 -25.38
CA PRO A 12 6.07 -33.91 -24.22
C PRO A 12 5.46 -32.80 -23.34
N PRO A 13 4.26 -33.00 -22.78
CA PRO A 13 3.73 -32.06 -21.81
C PRO A 13 4.60 -32.15 -20.56
N GLY A 14 5.45 -31.15 -20.37
CA GLY A 14 6.17 -30.95 -19.13
C GLY A 14 5.15 -30.82 -18.02
N ARG A 15 5.06 -31.84 -17.15
CA ARG A 15 4.32 -31.78 -15.90
C ARG A 15 5.01 -30.78 -14.97
N GLY A 16 4.79 -29.50 -15.24
CA GLY A 16 4.98 -28.45 -14.24
C GLY A 16 4.08 -28.80 -13.07
N ARG A 17 4.68 -29.16 -11.93
CA ARG A 17 3.94 -29.15 -10.67
C ARG A 17 3.30 -27.77 -10.54
N PRO A 18 2.03 -27.65 -10.15
CA PRO A 18 1.45 -26.35 -9.88
C PRO A 18 2.36 -25.66 -8.87
N LEU A 19 2.77 -24.42 -9.17
CA LEU A 19 3.24 -23.51 -8.15
C LEU A 19 2.23 -23.63 -7.01
N ARG A 20 2.66 -24.14 -5.86
CA ARG A 20 1.89 -23.96 -4.63
C ARG A 20 1.71 -22.44 -4.57
N LEU A 21 0.49 -21.98 -4.83
CA LEU A 21 0.09 -20.66 -4.38
C LEU A 21 0.37 -20.68 -2.88
N LEU A 22 1.50 -20.08 -2.48
CA LEU A 22 1.59 -19.57 -1.12
C LEU A 22 0.32 -18.73 -0.96
N LEU A 23 -0.47 -19.08 0.05
CA LEU A 23 -1.68 -18.36 0.39
C LEU A 23 -1.22 -16.98 0.82
N VAL A 24 -1.01 -16.07 -0.14
CA VAL A 24 -0.87 -14.64 0.17
C VAL A 24 -2.13 -14.29 0.95
N PRO A 25 -2.03 -14.04 2.26
CA PRO A 25 -3.21 -13.81 3.07
C PRO A 25 -3.90 -12.56 2.55
N THR A 26 -5.22 -12.62 2.47
CA THR A 26 -6.01 -11.42 2.19
C THR A 26 -5.90 -10.47 3.37
N VAL A 27 -5.86 -9.16 3.12
CA VAL A 27 -6.01 -8.11 4.13
C VAL A 27 -7.48 -7.67 4.12
N PRO A 28 -8.35 -8.25 4.97
CA PRO A 28 -9.74 -7.83 5.06
C PRO A 28 -9.85 -6.45 5.71
N LEU A 29 -10.94 -5.75 5.42
CA LEU A 29 -11.35 -4.63 6.24
C LEU A 29 -11.79 -5.12 7.63
N PRO A 30 -11.62 -4.29 8.68
CA PRO A 30 -12.29 -4.47 9.97
C PRO A 30 -13.79 -4.76 9.79
N ASP A 31 -14.33 -5.63 10.65
CA ASP A 31 -15.69 -6.14 10.51
C ASP A 31 -16.74 -5.04 10.63
N ASP A 32 -16.53 -4.12 11.57
CA ASP A 32 -17.34 -2.93 11.81
C ASP A 32 -17.28 -1.94 10.63
N LEU A 33 -16.09 -1.68 10.06
CA LEU A 33 -15.97 -0.85 8.85
C LEU A 33 -16.69 -1.50 7.66
N ARG A 34 -16.53 -2.82 7.48
CA ARG A 34 -17.18 -3.55 6.39
C ARG A 34 -18.71 -3.49 6.51
N ALA A 35 -19.24 -3.63 7.72
CA ALA A 35 -20.66 -3.47 8.00
C ALA A 35 -21.11 -2.04 7.70
N ALA A 36 -20.43 -1.03 8.25
CA ALA A 36 -20.78 0.38 8.05
C ALA A 36 -20.77 0.79 6.56
N LEU A 37 -19.78 0.34 5.77
CA LEU A 37 -19.75 0.56 4.33
C LEU A 37 -20.95 -0.07 3.61
N THR A 38 -21.31 -1.29 4.01
CA THR A 38 -22.47 -1.99 3.44
C THR A 38 -23.76 -1.23 3.72
N ASP A 39 -23.96 -0.76 4.95
CA ASP A 39 -25.14 -0.01 5.35
C ASP A 39 -25.23 1.34 4.63
N GLN A 40 -24.10 2.07 4.51
CA GLN A 40 -24.07 3.34 3.77
C GLN A 40 -24.44 3.15 2.30
N LEU A 41 -23.91 2.11 1.65
CA LEU A 41 -24.24 1.79 0.26
C LEU A 41 -25.72 1.45 0.07
N GLN A 42 -26.30 0.67 0.98
CA GLN A 42 -27.73 0.33 0.92
C GLN A 42 -28.62 1.56 1.13
N ALA A 43 -28.18 2.50 1.98
CA ALA A 43 -28.92 3.72 2.26
C ALA A 43 -28.86 4.75 1.11
N THR A 44 -27.72 4.88 0.41
CA THR A 44 -27.51 5.95 -0.58
C THR A 44 -27.62 5.49 -2.04
N ALA A 45 -27.41 4.20 -2.34
CA ALA A 45 -27.44 3.66 -3.69
C ALA A 45 -28.52 2.56 -3.80
N PRO A 46 -29.77 2.89 -4.18
CA PRO A 46 -30.70 1.88 -4.66
C PRO A 46 -30.07 1.15 -5.85
N SER A 47 -30.46 -0.10 -6.06
CA SER A 47 -29.88 -1.07 -7.02
C SER A 47 -29.76 -0.64 -8.50
N ARG A 48 -30.07 0.62 -8.85
CA ARG A 48 -30.07 1.19 -10.22
C ARG A 48 -28.99 2.26 -10.49
N ALA A 49 -28.17 2.65 -9.52
CA ALA A 49 -27.12 3.68 -9.70
C ALA A 49 -25.76 3.16 -10.21
N TRP A 50 -25.60 1.84 -10.38
CA TRP A 50 -24.29 1.20 -10.60
C TRP A 50 -23.54 1.58 -11.89
N PRO A 51 -24.18 1.80 -13.05
CA PRO A 51 -23.46 2.24 -14.26
C PRO A 51 -22.86 3.65 -14.15
N GLN A 52 -23.39 4.50 -13.26
CA GLN A 52 -22.86 5.85 -12.99
C GLN A 52 -21.62 5.77 -12.09
N VAL A 53 -21.66 4.84 -11.13
CA VAL A 53 -20.52 4.48 -10.26
C VAL A 53 -19.35 3.92 -11.08
N GLU A 54 -19.58 3.02 -12.03
CA GLU A 54 -18.52 2.48 -12.91
C GLU A 54 -17.83 3.59 -13.73
N ARG A 55 -18.61 4.50 -14.33
CA ARG A 55 -18.07 5.65 -15.06
C ARG A 55 -17.27 6.60 -14.16
N LEU A 56 -17.71 6.79 -12.92
CA LEU A 56 -17.00 7.59 -11.92
C LEU A 56 -15.63 7.00 -11.59
N ILE A 57 -15.60 5.68 -11.42
CA ILE A 57 -14.41 4.90 -11.11
C ILE A 57 -13.42 4.89 -12.29
N GLU A 58 -13.90 4.78 -13.54
CA GLU A 58 -13.06 4.86 -14.74
C GLU A 58 -12.39 6.23 -14.87
N ASN A 59 -13.13 7.31 -14.57
CA ASN A 59 -12.59 8.68 -14.58
C ASN A 59 -11.53 8.91 -13.48
N TYR A 60 -11.60 8.18 -12.37
CA TYR A 60 -10.58 8.21 -11.31
C TYR A 60 -9.28 7.47 -11.70
N ARG A 61 -9.34 6.55 -12.67
CA ARG A 61 -8.17 5.81 -13.18
C ARG A 61 -7.45 6.49 -14.35
N GLY A 62 -8.07 7.51 -14.95
CA GLY A 62 -7.50 8.32 -16.04
C GLY A 62 -6.77 9.57 -15.54
N ALA A 63 -6.24 10.37 -16.47
CA ALA A 63 -5.72 11.71 -16.16
C ALA A 63 -6.90 12.63 -15.79
N THR A 64 -7.11 12.85 -14.49
CA THR A 64 -8.24 13.65 -14.01
C THR A 64 -7.97 15.15 -14.18
N PRO A 65 -8.88 15.92 -14.83
CA PRO A 65 -8.83 17.38 -14.82
C PRO A 65 -9.16 17.94 -13.43
N THR A 66 -8.32 18.83 -12.94
CA THR A 66 -8.33 19.50 -11.62
C THR A 66 -9.51 20.46 -11.36
N ALA A 67 -10.62 20.39 -12.11
CA ALA A 67 -11.61 21.48 -12.14
C ALA A 67 -13.05 21.15 -11.68
N ALA A 68 -13.42 19.89 -11.42
CA ALA A 68 -14.78 19.55 -10.95
C ALA A 68 -14.75 18.49 -9.84
N PRO A 69 -15.60 18.61 -8.79
CA PRO A 69 -15.67 17.58 -7.78
C PRO A 69 -16.16 16.27 -8.38
N ILE A 70 -15.31 15.25 -8.38
CA ILE A 70 -15.70 13.91 -8.84
C ILE A 70 -16.78 13.34 -7.91
N LEU A 71 -16.62 13.52 -6.59
CA LEU A 71 -17.60 13.11 -5.58
C LEU A 71 -18.65 14.20 -5.36
N ARG A 72 -19.72 14.17 -6.17
CA ARG A 72 -20.73 15.25 -6.22
C ARG A 72 -21.79 15.14 -5.12
N ASP A 73 -22.08 13.93 -4.66
CA ASP A 73 -23.08 13.65 -3.64
C ASP A 73 -22.69 12.44 -2.75
N ASP A 74 -23.54 12.15 -1.76
CA ASP A 74 -23.33 11.05 -0.81
C ASP A 74 -23.34 9.65 -1.47
N ALA A 75 -24.03 9.48 -2.60
CA ALA A 75 -24.08 8.22 -3.32
C ALA A 75 -22.77 7.97 -4.07
N ASP A 76 -22.26 9.00 -4.77
CA ASP A 76 -20.94 8.98 -5.43
C ASP A 76 -19.83 8.68 -4.41
N ALA A 77 -19.87 9.30 -3.22
CA ALA A 77 -18.91 9.06 -2.14
C ALA A 77 -18.98 7.64 -1.59
N ALA A 78 -20.18 7.13 -1.28
CA ALA A 78 -20.36 5.77 -0.75
C ALA A 78 -19.88 4.71 -1.73
N ALA A 79 -20.22 4.88 -3.00
CA ALA A 79 -19.85 3.95 -4.05
C ALA A 79 -18.33 3.97 -4.34
N TYR A 80 -17.72 5.15 -4.35
CA TYR A 80 -16.27 5.28 -4.43
C TYR A 80 -15.57 4.60 -3.23
N ALA A 81 -16.04 4.87 -2.00
CA ALA A 81 -15.47 4.29 -0.80
C ALA A 81 -15.54 2.76 -0.83
N ALA A 82 -16.71 2.21 -1.17
CA ALA A 82 -16.87 0.77 -1.32
C ALA A 82 -15.87 0.17 -2.30
N TYR A 83 -15.61 0.85 -3.41
CA TYR A 83 -14.74 0.37 -4.45
C TYR A 83 -13.23 0.53 -4.14
N ARG A 84 -12.80 1.67 -3.60
CA ARG A 84 -11.38 2.02 -3.39
C ARG A 84 -10.88 1.89 -1.96
N MET A 85 -11.71 2.12 -0.95
CA MET A 85 -11.29 2.11 0.46
C MET A 85 -10.67 0.76 0.89
N PRO A 86 -11.20 -0.42 0.51
CA PRO A 86 -10.58 -1.71 0.82
C PRO A 86 -9.15 -1.86 0.29
N ALA A 87 -8.92 -1.41 -0.94
CA ALA A 87 -7.61 -1.46 -1.57
C ALA A 87 -6.62 -0.47 -0.92
N THR A 88 -7.10 0.75 -0.65
CA THR A 88 -6.31 1.79 0.02
C THR A 88 -5.93 1.36 1.43
N TYR A 89 -6.89 0.82 2.18
CA TYR A 89 -6.68 0.24 3.50
C TYR A 89 -5.59 -0.83 3.48
N ALA A 90 -5.70 -1.81 2.57
CA ALA A 90 -4.76 -2.91 2.50
C ALA A 90 -3.33 -2.46 2.14
N ALA A 91 -3.19 -1.51 1.21
CA ALA A 91 -1.90 -0.94 0.85
C ALA A 91 -1.26 -0.17 2.02
N VAL A 92 -2.06 0.65 2.72
CA VAL A 92 -1.58 1.39 3.89
C VAL A 92 -1.25 0.46 5.05
N ARG A 93 -2.08 -0.55 5.35
CA ARG A 93 -1.77 -1.59 6.36
C ARG A 93 -0.43 -2.25 6.07
N ALA A 94 -0.20 -2.69 4.84
CA ALA A 94 1.05 -3.32 4.45
C ALA A 94 2.28 -2.39 4.62
N ALA A 95 2.15 -1.10 4.27
CA ALA A 95 3.21 -0.12 4.48
C ALA A 95 3.47 0.16 5.97
N LEU A 96 2.41 0.23 6.78
CA LEU A 96 2.49 0.44 8.24
C LEU A 96 3.08 -0.77 8.96
N ASP A 97 2.73 -1.99 8.56
CA ASP A 97 3.30 -3.21 9.14
C ASP A 97 4.81 -3.27 8.86
N ALA A 98 5.22 -2.96 7.62
CA ALA A 98 6.65 -2.87 7.27
C ALA A 98 7.40 -1.78 8.06
N LEU A 99 6.74 -0.66 8.39
CA LEU A 99 7.28 0.36 9.30
C LEU A 99 7.40 -0.18 10.73
N ARG A 100 6.32 -0.76 11.28
CA ARG A 100 6.24 -1.27 12.66
C ARG A 100 7.28 -2.34 12.95
N ASP A 101 7.49 -3.27 12.02
CA ASP A 101 8.50 -4.33 12.12
C ASP A 101 9.91 -3.79 12.43
N ARG A 102 10.17 -2.52 12.10
CA ARG A 102 11.49 -1.89 12.17
C ARG A 102 11.55 -0.68 13.11
N ALA A 103 10.40 -0.21 13.59
CA ALA A 103 10.28 0.93 14.49
C ALA A 103 10.44 0.57 15.98
N GLY A 104 10.72 -0.71 16.30
CA GLY A 104 10.81 -1.20 17.66
C GLY A 104 9.48 -1.07 18.41
N ALA A 105 9.52 -0.64 19.67
CA ALA A 105 8.33 -0.41 20.50
C ALA A 105 7.68 0.98 20.28
N TRP A 106 8.04 1.70 19.22
CA TRP A 106 7.49 3.03 18.95
C TRP A 106 5.99 2.96 18.61
N THR A 107 5.23 3.85 19.25
CA THR A 107 3.79 4.01 19.01
C THR A 107 3.48 5.51 18.83
N PRO A 108 2.77 5.93 17.78
CA PRO A 108 2.39 7.32 17.62
C PRO A 108 1.29 7.69 18.62
N ALA A 109 1.37 8.86 19.26
CA ALA A 109 0.26 9.40 20.06
C ALA A 109 -0.69 10.24 19.19
N THR A 110 -0.17 10.83 18.11
CA THR A 110 -0.92 11.66 17.16
C THR A 110 -0.72 11.21 15.72
N HIS A 111 -1.82 11.19 14.96
CA HIS A 111 -1.86 10.80 13.56
C HIS A 111 -2.54 11.89 12.70
N LEU A 112 -1.90 12.26 11.59
CA LEU A 112 -2.42 13.19 10.58
C LEU A 112 -2.49 12.51 9.21
N ASP A 113 -3.70 12.43 8.66
CA ASP A 113 -3.98 11.81 7.36
C ASP A 113 -4.26 12.90 6.32
N LEU A 114 -3.33 13.10 5.39
CA LEU A 114 -3.40 14.13 4.35
C LEU A 114 -4.00 13.55 3.07
N GLY A 115 -5.13 14.12 2.64
CA GLY A 115 -5.95 13.56 1.56
C GLY A 115 -6.61 12.25 1.99
N GLY A 116 -6.95 12.13 3.27
CA GLY A 116 -7.43 10.86 3.82
C GLY A 116 -8.81 10.45 3.30
N GLY A 117 -9.54 11.34 2.63
CA GLY A 117 -10.85 11.08 2.05
C GLY A 117 -11.82 10.50 3.06
N THR A 118 -12.20 9.23 2.86
CA THR A 118 -13.12 8.49 3.75
C THR A 118 -12.42 7.81 4.92
N GLY A 119 -11.12 8.08 5.12
CA GLY A 119 -10.30 7.69 6.27
C GLY A 119 -9.66 6.31 6.20
N ALA A 120 -9.41 5.75 5.01
CA ALA A 120 -8.82 4.42 4.88
C ALA A 120 -7.53 4.25 5.71
N ALA A 121 -6.65 5.25 5.70
CA ALA A 121 -5.43 5.23 6.49
C ALA A 121 -5.70 5.38 7.99
N THR A 122 -6.69 6.18 8.39
CA THR A 122 -7.13 6.28 9.81
C THR A 122 -7.54 4.92 10.39
N TRP A 123 -8.32 4.14 9.64
CA TRP A 123 -8.65 2.76 10.03
C TRP A 123 -7.41 1.86 10.06
N ALA A 124 -6.51 2.02 9.08
CA ALA A 124 -5.31 1.21 8.98
C ALA A 124 -4.34 1.44 10.15
N VAL A 125 -4.18 2.70 10.58
CA VAL A 125 -3.36 3.09 11.73
C VAL A 125 -3.98 2.58 13.04
N ALA A 126 -5.31 2.63 13.19
CA ALA A 126 -6.00 2.07 14.34
C ALA A 126 -5.76 0.57 14.52
N GLU A 127 -5.81 -0.22 13.44
CA GLU A 127 -5.51 -1.64 13.51
C GLU A 127 -4.02 -1.89 13.77
N ALA A 128 -3.13 -1.13 13.11
CA ALA A 128 -1.68 -1.28 13.28
C ALA A 128 -1.28 -1.10 14.75
N TRP A 129 -1.84 -0.15 15.48
CA TRP A 129 -1.51 0.07 16.89
C TRP A 129 -2.63 -0.33 17.86
N SER A 130 -3.38 -1.37 17.50
CA SER A 130 -4.47 -1.91 18.35
C SER A 130 -3.98 -2.52 19.67
N ASP A 131 -2.71 -2.93 19.73
CA ASP A 131 -2.01 -3.47 20.90
C ASP A 131 -1.24 -2.41 21.70
N ALA A 132 -1.29 -1.13 21.28
CA ALA A 132 -0.57 -0.07 21.95
C ALA A 132 -1.15 0.22 23.35
N PRO A 133 -0.31 0.63 24.34
CA PRO A 133 -0.78 0.91 25.70
C PRO A 133 -1.80 2.06 25.80
N ALA A 134 -1.77 2.98 24.83
CA ALA A 134 -2.67 4.11 24.76
C ALA A 134 -3.16 4.30 23.32
N ALA A 135 -4.43 4.69 23.19
CA ALA A 135 -4.99 5.06 21.90
C ALA A 135 -4.41 6.38 21.41
N HIS A 136 -4.10 6.46 20.12
CA HIS A 136 -3.72 7.71 19.46
C HIS A 136 -4.94 8.54 19.09
N SER A 137 -4.74 9.83 18.83
CA SER A 137 -5.73 10.69 18.19
C SER A 137 -5.46 10.82 16.69
N SER A 138 -6.50 10.78 15.86
CA SER A 138 -6.38 10.94 14.40
C SER A 138 -7.05 12.23 13.92
N THR A 139 -6.41 12.92 12.96
CA THR A 139 -6.99 14.03 12.20
C THR A 139 -6.91 13.75 10.72
N VAL A 140 -8.04 13.82 10.01
CA VAL A 140 -8.15 13.69 8.56
C VAL A 140 -8.32 15.06 7.95
N LEU A 141 -7.43 15.40 7.00
CA LEU A 141 -7.53 16.60 6.18
C LEU A 141 -7.83 16.21 4.73
N ASP A 142 -8.89 16.76 4.16
CA ASP A 142 -9.25 16.53 2.76
C ASP A 142 -9.96 17.76 2.16
N TRP A 143 -9.94 17.92 0.85
CA TRP A 143 -10.65 19.00 0.17
C TRP A 143 -12.13 18.65 -0.08
N SER A 144 -12.46 17.36 -0.15
CA SER A 144 -13.78 16.82 -0.45
C SER A 144 -14.67 16.74 0.78
N ALA A 145 -15.67 17.62 0.85
CA ALA A 145 -16.64 17.61 1.95
C ALA A 145 -17.44 16.30 2.01
N SER A 146 -17.85 15.76 0.85
CA SER A 146 -18.62 14.51 0.77
C SER A 146 -17.82 13.30 1.25
N ALA A 147 -16.51 13.25 0.96
CA ALA A 147 -15.64 12.19 1.49
C ALA A 147 -15.49 12.28 3.00
N LEU A 148 -15.28 13.49 3.54
CA LEU A 148 -15.17 13.72 4.99
C LEU A 148 -16.49 13.43 5.73
N ASP A 149 -17.63 13.81 5.15
CA ASP A 149 -18.95 13.53 5.71
C ASP A 149 -19.21 12.02 5.78
N LEU A 150 -18.91 11.29 4.71
CA LEU A 150 -19.00 9.83 4.70
C LEU A 150 -18.01 9.20 5.70
N GLY A 151 -16.76 9.66 5.73
CA GLY A 151 -15.75 9.19 6.68
C GLY A 151 -16.22 9.33 8.13
N ARG A 152 -16.81 10.49 8.49
CA ARG A 152 -17.46 10.70 9.79
C ARG A 152 -18.55 9.69 10.10
N ARG A 153 -19.43 9.41 9.13
CA ARG A 153 -20.51 8.43 9.30
C ARG A 153 -19.99 7.00 9.49
N LEU A 154 -18.98 6.61 8.72
CA LEU A 154 -18.32 5.30 8.86
C LEU A 154 -17.64 5.16 10.22
N ALA A 155 -16.95 6.21 10.68
CA ALA A 155 -16.22 6.20 11.93
C ALA A 155 -17.09 6.25 13.18
N ALA A 156 -18.32 6.80 13.11
CA ALA A 156 -19.16 7.08 14.27
C ALA A 156 -19.39 5.87 15.21
N HIS A 157 -19.43 4.66 14.65
CA HIS A 157 -19.67 3.42 15.38
C HIS A 157 -18.51 2.42 15.30
N ALA A 158 -17.31 2.89 14.93
CA ALA A 158 -16.11 2.05 14.91
C ALA A 158 -15.85 1.44 16.29
N ASP A 159 -15.29 0.24 16.37
CA ASP A 159 -14.89 -0.38 17.65
C ASP A 159 -13.66 0.31 18.24
N ALA A 160 -12.75 0.76 17.39
CA ALA A 160 -11.54 1.47 17.77
C ALA A 160 -11.84 2.91 18.23
N PRO A 161 -11.51 3.30 19.47
CA PRO A 161 -11.73 4.67 19.97
C PRO A 161 -11.02 5.74 19.12
N ALA A 162 -9.82 5.44 18.63
CA ALA A 162 -9.03 6.34 17.80
C ALA A 162 -9.72 6.70 16.47
N VAL A 163 -10.51 5.76 15.92
CA VAL A 163 -11.31 5.98 14.71
C VAL A 163 -12.57 6.77 15.05
N ARG A 164 -13.33 6.35 16.08
CA ARG A 164 -14.56 7.05 16.49
C ARG A 164 -14.33 8.52 16.81
N ALA A 165 -13.21 8.84 17.46
CA ALA A 165 -12.86 10.18 17.89
C ALA A 165 -12.05 10.97 16.84
N ALA A 166 -11.86 10.44 15.63
CA ALA A 166 -11.09 11.12 14.61
C ALA A 166 -11.71 12.48 14.26
N ALA A 167 -10.86 13.51 14.13
CA ALA A 167 -11.26 14.83 13.67
C ALA A 167 -11.24 14.89 12.15
N TRP A 168 -12.27 15.46 11.52
CA TRP A 168 -12.42 15.50 10.07
C TRP A 168 -12.53 16.95 9.63
N THR A 169 -11.48 17.47 8.99
CA THR A 169 -11.38 18.90 8.68
C THR A 169 -11.21 19.09 7.18
N ARG A 170 -12.05 19.96 6.61
CA ARG A 170 -11.90 20.36 5.22
C ARG A 170 -10.74 21.35 5.08
N ALA A 171 -9.76 21.03 4.26
CA ALA A 171 -8.60 21.88 4.03
C ALA A 171 -8.10 21.77 2.57
N PRO A 172 -7.74 22.89 1.92
CA PRO A 172 -6.96 22.81 0.68
C PRO A 172 -5.56 22.30 1.01
N LEU A 173 -5.08 21.32 0.26
CA LEU A 173 -3.75 20.71 0.42
C LEU A 173 -2.73 21.21 -0.62
N THR A 174 -3.12 22.20 -1.42
CA THR A 174 -2.26 22.88 -2.40
C THR A 174 -1.50 24.04 -1.75
N GLY A 175 -0.39 24.47 -2.37
CA GLY A 175 0.34 25.67 -1.94
C GLY A 175 1.08 25.59 -0.60
N GLY A 176 1.35 24.40 -0.06
CA GLY A 176 2.12 24.24 1.19
C GLY A 176 1.34 24.65 2.44
N PRO A 177 0.30 23.89 2.81
CA PRO A 177 -0.55 24.22 3.95
C PRO A 177 0.24 24.20 5.26
N ARG A 178 -0.18 25.03 6.23
CA ARG A 178 0.32 24.92 7.59
C ARG A 178 -0.35 23.72 8.27
N LEU A 179 0.44 22.70 8.58
CA LEU A 179 -0.04 21.45 9.16
C LEU A 179 0.26 21.38 10.66
N PRO A 180 -0.61 20.73 11.47
CA PRO A 180 -0.31 20.46 12.87
C PRO A 180 0.83 19.45 12.98
N ALA A 181 1.69 19.60 13.99
CA ALA A 181 2.73 18.61 14.26
C ALA A 181 2.11 17.29 14.72
N SER A 182 2.58 16.18 14.17
CA SER A 182 2.06 14.84 14.44
C SER A 182 3.16 13.78 14.46
N ASP A 183 2.99 12.77 15.30
CA ASP A 183 3.94 11.66 15.42
C ASP A 183 3.94 10.79 14.17
N LEU A 184 2.77 10.51 13.61
CA LEU A 184 2.60 9.81 12.34
C LEU A 184 1.86 10.70 11.34
N VAL A 185 2.38 10.79 10.12
CA VAL A 185 1.68 11.42 9.00
C VAL A 185 1.54 10.41 7.87
N THR A 186 0.33 10.29 7.32
CA THR A 186 0.06 9.47 6.13
C THR A 186 -0.33 10.34 4.94
N VAL A 187 0.15 9.96 3.76
CA VAL A 187 -0.24 10.53 2.46
C VAL A 187 -0.49 9.39 1.50
N SER A 188 -1.75 9.01 1.30
CA SER A 188 -2.09 7.82 0.49
C SER A 188 -2.92 8.20 -0.72
N TYR A 189 -2.43 7.86 -1.93
CA TYR A 189 -3.09 8.07 -3.22
C TYR A 189 -3.46 9.53 -3.54
N LEU A 190 -2.79 10.50 -2.90
CA LEU A 190 -3.06 11.93 -3.07
C LEU A 190 -2.07 12.61 -4.04
N ILE A 191 -0.77 12.30 -3.93
CA ILE A 191 0.27 13.12 -4.57
C ILE A 191 0.25 12.99 -6.10
N GLY A 192 -0.35 11.93 -6.64
CA GLY A 192 -0.66 11.79 -8.06
C GLY A 192 -1.73 12.72 -8.59
N GLU A 193 -2.59 13.29 -7.74
CA GLU A 193 -3.65 14.22 -8.12
C GLU A 193 -3.17 15.68 -8.17
N LEU A 194 -1.95 15.94 -7.66
CA LEU A 194 -1.39 17.28 -7.50
C LEU A 194 -0.48 17.66 -8.66
N THR A 195 -0.41 18.96 -8.95
CA THR A 195 0.63 19.50 -9.82
C THR A 195 2.02 19.22 -9.21
N PRO A 196 3.10 19.16 -10.01
CA PRO A 196 4.45 18.96 -9.47
C PRO A 196 4.83 19.98 -8.38
N ALA A 197 4.40 21.24 -8.52
CA ALA A 197 4.67 22.29 -7.54
C ALA A 197 3.88 22.07 -6.24
N ASP A 198 2.58 21.76 -6.32
CA ASP A 198 1.77 21.48 -5.15
C ASP A 198 2.21 20.20 -4.43
N ARG A 199 2.59 19.17 -5.18
CA ARG A 199 3.16 17.94 -4.63
C ARG A 199 4.43 18.23 -3.83
N ALA A 200 5.32 19.07 -4.34
CA ALA A 200 6.52 19.48 -3.62
C ALA A 200 6.18 20.23 -2.33
N ALA A 201 5.35 21.26 -2.43
CA ALA A 201 4.96 22.06 -1.29
C ALA A 201 4.23 21.24 -0.20
N LEU A 202 3.37 20.28 -0.60
CA LEU A 202 2.70 19.39 0.34
C LEU A 202 3.69 18.44 1.03
N LEU A 203 4.61 17.82 0.30
CA LEU A 203 5.61 16.92 0.88
C LEU A 203 6.53 17.66 1.86
N ASP A 204 6.93 18.89 1.54
CA ASP A 204 7.73 19.72 2.43
C ASP A 204 6.97 20.08 3.71
N ALA A 205 5.69 20.48 3.57
CA ALA A 205 4.83 20.76 4.72
C ALA A 205 4.57 19.53 5.59
N ALA A 206 4.29 18.37 4.96
CA ALA A 206 4.07 17.10 5.64
C ALA A 206 5.32 16.68 6.42
N THR A 207 6.49 16.81 5.78
CA THR A 207 7.79 16.55 6.40
C THR A 207 8.03 17.46 7.59
N ALA A 208 7.76 18.76 7.48
CA ALA A 208 7.92 19.70 8.59
C ALA A 208 6.99 19.38 9.77
N ALA A 209 5.79 18.86 9.50
CA ALA A 209 4.83 18.45 10.51
C ALA A 209 5.16 17.09 11.17
N THR A 210 5.99 16.25 10.56
CA THR A 210 6.34 14.94 11.09
C THR A 210 7.31 15.02 12.27
N ALA A 211 6.86 14.58 13.43
CA ALA A 211 7.68 14.39 14.62
C ALA A 211 8.31 12.98 14.69
N GLY A 212 7.61 11.94 14.20
CA GLY A 212 8.06 10.55 14.22
C GLY A 212 8.26 9.96 12.82
N ALA A 213 7.17 9.57 12.16
CA ALA A 213 7.18 8.86 10.88
C ALA A 213 6.25 9.49 9.83
N LEU A 214 6.66 9.44 8.57
CA LEU A 214 5.87 9.82 7.41
C LEU A 214 5.77 8.63 6.46
N VAL A 215 4.55 8.25 6.09
CA VAL A 215 4.27 7.17 5.14
C VAL A 215 3.55 7.72 3.92
N VAL A 216 4.14 7.52 2.75
CA VAL A 216 3.58 7.92 1.46
C VAL A 216 3.29 6.68 0.63
N VAL A 217 2.07 6.57 0.10
CA VAL A 217 1.60 5.43 -0.70
C VAL A 217 1.00 5.94 -2.01
N GLU A 218 1.36 5.32 -3.13
CA GLU A 218 0.84 5.63 -4.47
C GLU A 218 0.52 4.32 -5.24
N PRO A 219 -0.24 4.39 -6.34
CA PRO A 219 -0.44 3.24 -7.22
C PRO A 219 0.88 2.59 -7.66
N GLY A 220 0.90 1.27 -7.74
CA GLY A 220 2.05 0.46 -8.16
C GLY A 220 2.28 0.48 -9.67
N THR A 221 2.24 1.68 -10.27
CA THR A 221 2.46 1.97 -11.69
C THR A 221 3.82 2.66 -11.87
N PRO A 222 4.34 2.74 -13.12
CA PRO A 222 5.56 3.50 -13.39
C PRO A 222 5.49 4.95 -12.87
N ASP A 223 4.38 5.66 -13.13
CA ASP A 223 4.21 7.04 -12.67
C ASP A 223 4.10 7.16 -11.15
N GLY A 224 3.38 6.24 -10.50
CA GLY A 224 3.27 6.22 -9.04
C GLY A 224 4.61 5.91 -8.38
N TYR A 225 5.39 5.00 -8.94
CA TYR A 225 6.77 4.76 -8.52
C TYR A 225 7.66 6.00 -8.68
N ALA A 226 7.60 6.69 -9.82
CA ALA A 226 8.38 7.91 -10.04
C ALA A 226 8.07 8.98 -8.96
N ARG A 227 6.79 9.14 -8.60
CA ARG A 227 6.39 10.03 -7.50
C ARG A 227 6.88 9.58 -6.13
N ILE A 228 6.91 8.26 -5.87
CA ILE A 228 7.45 7.71 -4.61
C ILE A 228 8.96 7.93 -4.52
N ILE A 229 9.70 7.79 -5.61
CA ILE A 229 11.14 8.09 -5.62
C ILE A 229 11.38 9.59 -5.41
N GLU A 230 10.62 10.46 -6.07
CA GLU A 230 10.67 11.92 -5.82
C GLU A 230 10.38 12.24 -4.35
N ALA A 231 9.34 11.64 -3.76
CA ALA A 231 9.01 11.83 -2.35
C ALA A 231 10.15 11.32 -1.47
N ARG A 232 10.61 10.09 -1.67
CA ARG A 232 11.70 9.48 -0.93
C ARG A 232 12.94 10.37 -0.89
N ASP A 233 13.39 10.85 -2.04
CA ASP A 233 14.61 11.65 -2.14
C ASP A 233 14.46 12.99 -1.41
N ARG A 234 13.26 13.60 -1.43
CA ARG A 234 12.96 14.79 -0.62
C ARG A 234 12.97 14.52 0.88
N LEU A 235 12.39 13.41 1.33
CA LEU A 235 12.37 13.05 2.75
C LEU A 235 13.79 12.85 3.29
N ILE A 236 14.64 12.17 2.50
CA ILE A 236 16.06 11.96 2.84
C ILE A 236 16.80 13.31 2.87
N ALA A 237 16.59 14.17 1.88
CA ALA A 237 17.20 15.50 1.86
C ALA A 237 16.78 16.37 3.06
N ALA A 238 15.58 16.15 3.59
CA ALA A 238 15.07 16.80 4.79
C ALA A 238 15.50 16.12 6.12
N GLY A 239 16.39 15.12 6.05
CA GLY A 239 17.01 14.47 7.21
C GLY A 239 16.19 13.32 7.81
N LEU A 240 15.20 12.78 7.10
CA LEU A 240 14.55 11.53 7.50
C LEU A 240 15.37 10.33 6.99
N THR A 241 15.27 9.21 7.70
CA THR A 241 15.85 7.92 7.28
C THR A 241 14.75 7.01 6.77
N VAL A 242 14.97 6.35 5.63
CA VAL A 242 14.00 5.39 5.10
C VAL A 242 14.07 4.10 5.92
N LEU A 243 12.93 3.71 6.47
CA LEU A 243 12.79 2.47 7.24
C LEU A 243 12.22 1.33 6.40
N ALA A 244 11.34 1.65 5.45
CA ALA A 244 10.79 0.72 4.49
C ALA A 244 10.34 1.46 3.20
N PRO A 245 10.25 0.79 2.04
CA PRO A 245 10.74 -0.57 1.79
C PRO A 245 12.25 -0.62 1.56
N CYS A 246 12.87 0.50 1.15
CA CYS A 246 14.27 0.51 0.74
C CYS A 246 15.22 0.14 1.91
N PRO A 247 16.26 -0.67 1.67
CA PRO A 247 17.24 -1.04 2.70
C PRO A 247 18.33 0.01 2.93
N HIS A 248 18.28 1.13 2.21
CA HIS A 248 19.27 2.20 2.21
C HIS A 248 18.66 3.55 1.83
N ASP A 249 19.38 4.62 2.14
CA ASP A 249 19.09 6.01 1.74
C ASP A 249 19.82 6.44 0.47
N ALA A 250 20.73 5.62 -0.08
CA ALA A 250 21.38 5.89 -1.37
C ALA A 250 20.36 6.01 -2.53
N ALA A 251 20.76 6.64 -3.65
CA ALA A 251 19.91 6.75 -4.83
C ALA A 251 19.32 5.38 -5.24
N CYS A 252 18.05 5.36 -5.65
CA CYS A 252 17.39 4.10 -6.02
C CYS A 252 18.11 3.47 -7.23
N PRO A 253 18.55 2.20 -7.14
CA PRO A 253 19.28 1.56 -8.24
C PRO A 253 18.36 1.06 -9.37
N VAL A 254 17.03 1.15 -9.21
CA VAL A 254 16.06 0.80 -10.25
C VAL A 254 15.85 1.99 -11.18
N THR A 255 16.32 1.85 -12.42
CA THR A 255 16.32 2.90 -13.46
C THR A 255 15.70 2.41 -14.77
N GLY A 256 15.38 3.33 -15.69
CA GLY A 256 14.82 3.00 -17.00
C GLY A 256 13.32 2.73 -16.93
N ASP A 257 12.84 1.77 -17.72
CA ASP A 257 11.40 1.41 -17.80
C ASP A 257 10.91 0.50 -16.66
N ASP A 258 11.77 0.25 -15.67
CA ASP A 258 11.50 -0.66 -14.56
C ASP A 258 11.07 0.11 -13.30
N TRP A 259 10.27 -0.53 -12.45
CA TRP A 259 9.78 0.09 -11.22
C TRP A 259 9.67 -0.90 -10.05
N CYS A 260 9.83 -0.37 -8.84
CA CYS A 260 9.56 -1.13 -7.61
C CYS A 260 8.12 -0.89 -7.18
N HIS A 261 7.38 -1.97 -6.96
CA HIS A 261 6.01 -1.96 -6.44
C HIS A 261 5.80 -3.19 -5.55
N PHE A 262 4.60 -3.31 -4.99
CA PHE A 262 4.16 -4.38 -4.09
C PHE A 262 2.72 -4.75 -4.43
N ALA A 263 2.22 -5.83 -3.84
CA ALA A 263 0.82 -6.22 -3.96
C ALA A 263 0.22 -6.52 -2.58
N ALA A 264 -0.91 -5.91 -2.29
CA ALA A 264 -1.74 -6.28 -1.14
C ALA A 264 -2.98 -7.01 -1.66
N ARG A 265 -3.20 -8.23 -1.19
CA ARG A 265 -4.35 -9.03 -1.61
C ARG A 265 -5.59 -8.63 -0.82
N VAL A 266 -6.62 -8.18 -1.50
CA VAL A 266 -7.89 -7.71 -0.91
C VAL A 266 -8.97 -8.76 -1.18
N PRO A 267 -9.77 -9.17 -0.19
CA PRO A 267 -10.89 -10.06 -0.45
C PRO A 267 -11.95 -9.30 -1.25
N ARG A 268 -12.46 -9.89 -2.33
CA ARG A 268 -13.62 -9.34 -3.02
C ARG A 268 -14.86 -9.67 -2.21
N THR A 269 -15.47 -8.65 -1.63
CA THR A 269 -16.81 -8.76 -1.04
C THR A 269 -17.81 -9.25 -2.10
N SER A 270 -18.96 -9.80 -1.69
CA SER A 270 -20.06 -10.11 -2.62
C SER A 270 -20.43 -8.91 -3.49
N LEU A 271 -20.38 -7.72 -2.89
CA LEU A 271 -20.60 -6.44 -3.56
C LEU A 271 -19.50 -6.12 -4.59
N HIS A 272 -18.21 -6.30 -4.26
CA HIS A 272 -17.13 -6.15 -5.25
C HIS A 272 -17.20 -7.15 -6.39
N ARG A 273 -17.62 -8.40 -6.11
CA ARG A 273 -17.79 -9.41 -7.16
C ARG A 273 -18.93 -9.04 -8.12
N GLN A 274 -20.00 -8.44 -7.60
CA GLN A 274 -21.07 -7.86 -8.42
C GLN A 274 -20.57 -6.64 -9.24
N MET A 275 -19.66 -5.83 -8.70
CA MET A 275 -19.15 -4.60 -9.34
C MET A 275 -18.04 -4.81 -10.37
N LYS A 276 -17.11 -5.76 -10.16
CA LYS A 276 -15.87 -5.87 -10.97
C LYS A 276 -15.91 -7.02 -11.99
N GLY A 277 -17.00 -7.77 -12.07
CA GLY A 277 -17.17 -8.87 -13.04
C GLY A 277 -16.09 -9.97 -12.96
N GLY A 278 -15.38 -10.08 -11.83
CA GLY A 278 -14.23 -10.97 -11.71
C GLY A 278 -14.57 -12.31 -11.06
N THR A 279 -14.01 -13.39 -11.60
CA THR A 279 -14.26 -14.77 -11.15
C THR A 279 -13.50 -15.17 -9.89
N LEU A 280 -12.38 -14.49 -9.60
CA LEU A 280 -11.58 -14.73 -8.39
C LEU A 280 -12.20 -14.05 -7.16
N ALA A 281 -12.10 -14.69 -6.00
CA ALA A 281 -12.60 -14.19 -4.72
C ALA A 281 -11.74 -13.06 -4.10
N TYR A 282 -10.69 -12.62 -4.78
CA TYR A 282 -9.76 -11.59 -4.32
C TYR A 282 -9.30 -10.72 -5.50
N GLU A 283 -8.69 -9.59 -5.17
CA GLU A 283 -7.92 -8.77 -6.10
C GLU A 283 -6.59 -8.34 -5.46
N ASP A 284 -5.57 -8.15 -6.28
CA ASP A 284 -4.27 -7.68 -5.81
C ASP A 284 -4.16 -6.18 -6.12
N GLU A 285 -4.23 -5.33 -5.09
CA GLU A 285 -3.94 -3.89 -5.22
C GLU A 285 -2.43 -3.72 -5.32
N LYS A 286 -1.99 -3.18 -6.45
CA LYS A 286 -0.58 -2.85 -6.66
C LYS A 286 -0.29 -1.46 -6.13
N PHE A 287 0.75 -1.33 -5.31
CA PHE A 287 1.12 -0.05 -4.70
C PHE A 287 2.64 0.12 -4.64
N SER A 288 3.09 1.37 -4.57
CA SER A 288 4.45 1.78 -4.27
C SER A 288 4.41 2.65 -3.01
N TYR A 289 5.41 2.57 -2.15
CA TYR A 289 5.41 3.36 -0.92
C TYR A 289 6.82 3.72 -0.45
N VAL A 290 6.89 4.71 0.44
CA VAL A 290 8.04 5.00 1.28
C VAL A 290 7.55 5.29 2.69
N ALA A 291 8.21 4.69 3.68
CA ALA A 291 8.03 4.95 5.09
C ALA A 291 9.37 5.47 5.64
N ALA A 292 9.41 6.73 6.02
CA ALA A 292 10.60 7.40 6.50
C ALA A 292 10.37 7.97 7.90
N VAL A 293 11.42 8.02 8.71
CA VAL A 293 11.33 8.39 10.12
C VAL A 293 12.35 9.46 10.50
N ARG A 294 12.03 10.21 11.55
CA ARG A 294 12.96 11.05 12.30
C ARG A 294 13.85 10.14 13.16
N PRO A 295 15.16 10.01 12.89
CA PRO A 295 16.01 9.05 13.60
C PRO A 295 16.12 9.29 15.11
N ALA A 296 15.93 10.54 15.54
CA ALA A 296 15.92 10.91 16.96
C ALA A 296 14.63 10.50 17.71
N ALA A 297 13.53 10.30 16.98
CA ALA A 297 12.21 10.01 17.57
C ALA A 297 11.81 8.54 17.44
N VAL A 298 12.21 7.88 16.36
CA VAL A 298 11.89 6.47 16.09
C VAL A 298 13.18 5.67 16.03
N PRO A 299 13.32 4.60 16.85
CA PRO A 299 14.42 3.66 16.71
C PRO A 299 14.44 3.11 15.29
N ALA A 300 15.53 3.38 14.56
CA ALA A 300 15.62 3.05 13.15
C ALA A 300 16.56 1.86 12.91
N ALA A 301 16.00 0.71 12.54
CA ALA A 301 16.74 -0.34 11.86
C ALA A 301 16.33 -0.30 10.37
N PRO A 302 17.19 0.12 9.43
CA PRO A 302 16.80 0.12 8.03
C PRO A 302 16.54 -1.32 7.57
N ALA A 303 15.64 -1.48 6.60
CA ALA A 303 15.25 -2.81 6.13
C ALA A 303 16.45 -3.68 5.71
N GLY A 304 16.33 -5.00 5.88
CA GLY A 304 17.23 -5.94 5.23
C GLY A 304 17.04 -5.93 3.71
N SER A 305 17.86 -6.69 3.00
CA SER A 305 17.79 -6.72 1.54
C SER A 305 16.40 -7.17 1.08
N ARG A 306 15.91 -6.62 -0.03
CA ARG A 306 14.52 -6.83 -0.45
C ARG A 306 14.46 -7.56 -1.78
N VAL A 307 13.59 -8.56 -1.86
CA VAL A 307 13.28 -9.24 -3.12
C VAL A 307 12.49 -8.29 -4.03
N VAL A 308 13.12 -7.82 -5.09
CA VAL A 308 12.51 -6.83 -6.00
C VAL A 308 11.77 -7.45 -7.18
N ARG A 309 11.94 -8.74 -7.44
CA ARG A 309 11.25 -9.49 -8.51
C ARG A 309 10.76 -10.84 -8.01
N HIS A 310 9.76 -11.40 -8.70
CA HIS A 310 9.28 -12.76 -8.42
C HIS A 310 10.44 -13.77 -8.42
N PRO A 311 10.64 -14.52 -7.32
CA PRO A 311 11.66 -15.55 -7.24
C PRO A 311 11.59 -16.55 -8.39
N GLN A 312 12.74 -16.79 -9.04
CA GLN A 312 12.79 -17.77 -10.14
C GLN A 312 13.14 -19.14 -9.59
N ILE A 313 12.11 -19.97 -9.38
CA ILE A 313 12.27 -21.33 -8.87
C ILE A 313 12.64 -22.28 -10.00
N ARG A 314 13.79 -22.95 -9.89
CA ARG A 314 14.29 -23.97 -10.83
C ARG A 314 14.55 -25.29 -10.11
N LYS A 315 14.90 -26.34 -10.86
CA LYS A 315 15.23 -27.65 -10.28
C LYS A 315 16.50 -27.54 -9.43
N GLY A 316 16.33 -27.47 -8.12
CA GLY A 316 17.43 -27.50 -7.14
C GLY A 316 18.08 -26.16 -6.82
N LEU A 317 17.54 -25.05 -7.35
CA LEU A 317 17.96 -23.70 -7.01
C LEU A 317 16.80 -22.69 -7.12
N VAL A 318 16.92 -21.57 -6.42
CA VAL A 318 16.08 -20.39 -6.52
C VAL A 318 17.00 -19.20 -6.82
N LEU A 319 16.62 -18.37 -7.80
CA LEU A 319 17.28 -17.08 -8.06
C LEU A 319 16.43 -15.97 -7.46
N LEU A 320 17.06 -15.10 -6.68
CA LEU A 320 16.44 -13.94 -6.07
C LEU A 320 17.12 -12.68 -6.59
N ASP A 321 16.33 -11.76 -7.15
CA ASP A 321 16.80 -10.41 -7.47
C ASP A 321 16.55 -9.53 -6.26
N LEU A 322 17.61 -8.96 -5.71
CA LEU A 322 17.63 -8.29 -4.42
C LEU A 322 18.06 -6.83 -4.58
N CYS A 323 17.38 -5.91 -3.90
CA CYS A 323 17.95 -4.62 -3.56
C CYS A 323 18.62 -4.76 -2.19
N THR A 324 19.91 -4.42 -2.10
CA THR A 324 20.76 -4.61 -0.92
C THR A 324 21.28 -3.27 -0.43
N ARG A 325 21.56 -3.15 0.87
CA ARG A 325 22.05 -1.90 1.46
C ARG A 325 23.32 -1.37 0.81
N ASP A 326 24.28 -2.26 0.56
CA ASP A 326 25.65 -1.85 0.18
C ASP A 326 25.88 -1.86 -1.34
N SER A 327 25.24 -2.79 -2.06
CA SER A 327 25.54 -3.07 -3.47
C SER A 327 24.38 -2.73 -4.42
N GLY A 328 23.29 -2.16 -3.91
CA GLY A 328 22.08 -1.90 -4.72
C GLY A 328 21.51 -3.22 -5.27
N LEU A 329 21.23 -3.27 -6.58
CA LEU A 329 20.66 -4.45 -7.22
C LEU A 329 21.68 -5.57 -7.39
N THR A 330 21.39 -6.73 -6.80
CA THR A 330 22.21 -7.94 -6.91
C THR A 330 21.34 -9.17 -7.17
N ARG A 331 21.94 -10.25 -7.66
CA ARG A 331 21.27 -11.55 -7.82
C ARG A 331 21.88 -12.58 -6.87
N ALA A 332 21.05 -13.17 -6.01
CA ALA A 332 21.44 -14.28 -5.15
C ALA A 332 20.99 -15.62 -5.75
N THR A 333 21.88 -16.62 -5.68
CA THR A 333 21.56 -18.01 -6.07
C THR A 333 21.52 -18.91 -4.85
N VAL A 334 20.33 -19.37 -4.47
CA VAL A 334 20.11 -20.25 -3.33
C VAL A 334 19.91 -21.67 -3.84
N THR A 335 20.77 -22.62 -3.45
CA THR A 335 20.76 -24.00 -3.97
C THR A 335 20.45 -25.01 -2.87
N LYS A 336 20.07 -26.24 -3.22
CA LYS A 336 19.76 -27.32 -2.24
C LYS A 336 20.81 -27.53 -1.16
N ARG A 337 22.11 -27.31 -1.45
CA ARG A 337 23.19 -27.44 -0.46
C ARG A 337 23.09 -26.41 0.68
N HIS A 338 22.34 -25.32 0.50
CA HIS A 338 22.09 -24.32 1.53
C HIS A 338 20.98 -24.74 2.52
N GLY A 339 20.43 -25.96 2.42
CA GLY A 339 19.58 -26.57 3.43
C GLY A 339 18.34 -25.72 3.79
N PRO A 340 18.18 -25.27 5.05
CA PRO A 340 17.05 -24.43 5.47
C PRO A 340 16.85 -23.17 4.62
N LEU A 341 17.93 -22.48 4.22
CA LEU A 341 17.83 -21.29 3.37
C LEU A 341 17.23 -21.62 1.99
N TYR A 342 17.46 -22.81 1.45
CA TYR A 342 16.81 -23.22 0.19
C TYR A 342 15.31 -23.46 0.36
N ARG A 343 14.86 -23.92 1.54
CA ARG A 343 13.42 -24.04 1.83
C ARG A 343 12.83 -22.65 1.93
N ALA A 344 13.42 -21.78 2.74
CA ALA A 344 13.00 -20.40 2.89
C ALA A 344 12.94 -19.64 1.55
N ALA A 345 13.95 -19.78 0.69
CA ALA A 345 13.98 -19.13 -0.63
C ALA A 345 12.83 -19.58 -1.55
N ARG A 346 12.34 -20.81 -1.39
CA ARG A 346 11.20 -21.31 -2.18
C ARG A 346 9.87 -20.79 -1.68
N ASP A 347 9.84 -20.35 -0.42
CA ASP A 347 8.67 -19.83 0.27
C ASP A 347 8.71 -18.29 0.35
N THR A 348 9.73 -17.66 -0.22
CA THR A 348 9.87 -16.20 -0.33
C THR A 348 9.02 -15.70 -1.48
N ASP A 349 8.35 -14.58 -1.28
CA ASP A 349 7.57 -13.87 -2.27
C ASP A 349 8.24 -12.54 -2.68
N TRP A 350 7.69 -11.94 -3.73
CA TRP A 350 8.14 -10.63 -4.18
C TRP A 350 7.77 -9.55 -3.14
N GLY A 351 8.76 -8.74 -2.77
CA GLY A 351 8.64 -7.70 -1.75
C GLY A 351 9.18 -8.10 -0.37
N ASP A 352 9.43 -9.39 -0.14
CA ASP A 352 9.93 -9.92 1.13
C ASP A 352 11.37 -9.47 1.44
N GLU A 353 11.69 -9.46 2.73
CA GLU A 353 13.06 -9.33 3.21
C GLU A 353 13.84 -10.64 2.98
N TRP A 354 15.11 -10.51 2.61
CA TRP A 354 16.03 -11.61 2.38
C TRP A 354 17.45 -11.28 2.90
N PRO A 355 18.13 -12.23 3.56
CA PRO A 355 17.61 -13.50 4.06
C PRO A 355 16.53 -13.26 5.14
N PRO A 356 15.61 -14.21 5.36
CA PRO A 356 14.63 -14.07 6.42
C PRO A 356 15.34 -13.91 7.76
N SER A 357 14.86 -12.97 8.56
CA SER A 357 15.43 -12.67 9.87
C SER A 357 15.43 -13.94 10.75
N PRO A 358 16.49 -14.22 11.53
CA PRO A 358 16.57 -15.42 12.36
C PRO A 358 15.47 -15.52 13.44
N ALA A 359 14.71 -14.44 13.67
CA ALA A 359 13.56 -14.39 14.53
C ALA A 359 12.24 -14.63 13.77
N PHE A 360 12.08 -15.76 13.09
CA PHE A 360 10.78 -16.39 12.85
C PHE A 360 11.00 -17.81 12.32
N PRO A 361 10.67 -18.88 13.08
CA PRO A 361 10.45 -20.17 12.46
C PRO A 361 9.20 -20.07 11.57
N PRO A 362 9.14 -20.78 10.42
CA PRO A 362 7.92 -20.80 9.62
C PRO A 362 6.75 -21.30 10.48
N PRO A 363 5.51 -20.82 10.25
CA PRO A 363 4.35 -21.32 10.96
C PRO A 363 4.23 -22.84 10.76
N GLY A 364 4.38 -23.59 11.85
CA GLY A 364 4.27 -25.06 11.87
C GLY A 364 5.57 -25.84 12.14
N ALA A 365 6.53 -25.27 12.88
CA ALA A 365 7.54 -26.08 13.58
C ALA A 365 6.98 -26.67 14.88
#